data_AF-A0A1I4GD80-F1
#
_entry.id   AF-A0A1I4GD80-F1
#
_cell.length_a   1.000
_cell.length_b   1.000
_cell.length_c   1.000
_cell.angle_alpha   90.00
_cell.angle_beta   90.00
_cell.angle_gamma   90.00
#
_symmetry.space_group_name_H-M   'P 1'
#
loop_
_entity.id
_entity.type
_entity.pdbx_description
1 polymer ?
#
loop_
_entity_poly.entity_id
_entity_poly.type
_entity_poly.pdbx_seq_one_letter_code
_entity_poly.pdbx_strand_id
1 'polypeptide(L)' 'MSSNIGRDPHARPPKMVLICPTCGHESPLGGDWRIDNRHDSTDDLAESVYVCPECTSDVTRRPAESLVE' A
#
# COMPACT_ATOMS: atom_id res chain seq x y z
N MET A 1 18.47 28.76 15.93
CA MET A 1 18.56 27.41 15.32
C MET A 1 17.13 26.95 15.08
N SER A 2 16.54 27.37 13.96
CA SER A 2 15.14 27.07 13.63
C SER A 2 15.15 26.12 12.45
N SER A 3 14.83 24.85 12.70
CA SER A 3 14.76 23.83 11.66
C SER A 3 13.54 24.08 10.79
N ASN A 4 13.75 24.65 9.60
CA ASN A 4 12.76 24.66 8.54
C ASN A 4 12.60 23.24 7.97
N ILE A 5 11.69 22.46 8.55
CA ILE A 5 11.19 21.23 7.91
C ILE A 5 10.32 21.70 6.74
N GLY A 6 10.93 21.78 5.56
CA GLY A 6 10.24 22.00 4.30
C GLY A 6 9.27 20.85 4.05
N ARG A 7 8.00 21.04 4.41
CA ARG A 7 6.91 20.17 4.00
C ARG A 7 6.74 20.40 2.50
N ASP A 8 7.19 19.45 1.70
CA ASP A 8 7.06 19.47 0.24
C ASP A 8 5.57 19.63 -0.14
N PRO A 9 5.18 20.74 -0.83
CA PRO A 9 3.80 20.97 -1.24
C PRO A 9 3.40 20.15 -2.49
N HIS A 10 4.32 19.37 -3.07
CA HIS A 10 4.11 18.51 -4.24
C HIS A 10 3.89 17.04 -3.89
N ALA A 11 3.95 16.66 -2.61
CA ALA A 11 3.40 15.41 -2.11
C ALA A 11 1.89 15.42 -2.34
N ARG A 12 1.47 15.10 -3.58
CA ARG A 12 0.07 14.97 -3.95
C ARG A 12 -0.58 14.11 -2.89
N PRO A 13 -1.66 14.58 -2.22
CA PRO A 13 -2.35 13.74 -1.27
C PRO A 13 -2.74 12.46 -2.02
N PRO A 14 -2.42 11.28 -1.45
CA PRO A 14 -2.69 10.02 -2.11
C PRO A 14 -4.17 9.98 -2.48
N LYS A 15 -4.44 9.87 -3.78
CA LYS A 15 -5.78 10.08 -4.36
C LYS A 15 -6.78 8.97 -4.00
N MET A 16 -6.34 7.96 -3.25
CA MET A 16 -7.10 6.75 -2.95
C MET A 16 -6.83 6.30 -1.52
N VAL A 17 -7.91 6.21 -0.74
CA VAL A 17 -7.94 5.56 0.58
C VAL A 17 -8.52 4.17 0.37
N LEU A 18 -7.90 3.17 0.99
CA LEU A 18 -8.46 1.82 1.05
C LEU A 18 -9.27 1.71 2.35
N ILE A 19 -10.31 0.88 2.31
CA ILE A 19 -11.15 0.57 3.46
C ILE A 19 -11.13 -0.94 3.62
N CYS A 20 -10.75 -1.43 4.81
CA CYS A 20 -10.77 -2.84 5.12
C CYS A 20 -12.22 -3.33 5.23
N PRO A 21 -12.66 -4.31 4.42
CA PRO A 21 -14.04 -4.79 4.46
C PRO A 21 -14.37 -5.60 5.73
N THR A 22 -13.36 -6.04 6.49
CA THR A 22 -13.54 -6.89 7.68
C THR A 22 -13.72 -6.06 8.96
N CYS A 23 -12.92 -5.02 9.17
CA CYS A 23 -12.94 -4.22 10.40
C CYS A 23 -13.27 -2.74 10.18
N GLY A 24 -13.34 -2.28 8.93
CA GLY A 24 -13.60 -0.88 8.59
C GLY A 24 -12.37 0.03 8.73
N HIS A 25 -11.16 -0.49 8.92
CA HIS A 25 -9.94 0.33 8.97
C HIS A 25 -9.74 1.09 7.64
N GLU A 26 -9.48 2.39 7.73
CA GLU A 26 -9.29 3.28 6.58
C GLU A 26 -7.85 3.81 6.60
N SER A 27 -7.10 3.56 5.53
CA SER A 27 -5.73 4.11 5.41
C SER A 27 -5.41 4.38 3.93
N PRO A 28 -4.60 5.42 3.62
CA PRO A 28 -4.14 5.67 2.26
C PRO A 28 -3.47 4.46 1.63
N LEU A 29 -3.48 4.33 0.31
CA LEU A 29 -2.91 3.18 -0.39
C LEU A 29 -1.43 2.89 -0.04
N GLY A 30 -0.62 3.92 0.18
CA GLY A 30 0.76 3.82 0.67
C GLY A 30 0.93 4.16 2.16
N GLY A 31 -0.15 4.05 2.94
CA GLY A 31 -0.18 4.33 4.37
C GLY A 31 0.19 3.10 5.21
N ASP A 32 -0.70 2.71 6.11
CA ASP A 32 -0.44 1.71 7.16
C ASP A 32 -0.67 0.25 6.72
N TRP A 33 -0.97 0.03 5.44
CA TRP A 33 -1.18 -1.31 4.92
C TRP A 33 0.12 -2.11 4.91
N ARG A 34 0.06 -3.34 5.41
CA ARG A 34 1.16 -4.29 5.29
C ARG A 34 1.16 -4.88 3.89
N ILE A 35 2.27 -4.78 3.18
CA ILE A 35 2.39 -5.35 1.84
C ILE A 35 3.12 -6.69 1.96
N ASP A 36 2.44 -7.76 1.54
CA ASP A 36 2.98 -9.11 1.44
C ASP A 36 3.23 -9.42 -0.04
N ASN A 37 4.51 -9.53 -0.42
CA ASN A 37 4.89 -9.90 -1.78
C ASN A 37 4.85 -11.41 -1.91
N ARG A 38 3.86 -11.92 -2.64
CA ARG A 38 3.75 -13.35 -2.95
C ARG A 38 4.27 -13.58 -4.35
N HIS A 39 5.17 -14.54 -4.46
CA HIS A 39 5.67 -15.01 -5.75
C HIS A 39 4.93 -16.32 -6.04
N ASP A 40 4.01 -16.30 -7.00
CA ASP A 40 3.47 -17.55 -7.51
C ASP A 40 4.52 -18.18 -8.42
N SER A 41 4.91 -19.43 -8.16
CA SER A 41 6.01 -20.08 -8.91
C SER A 41 5.64 -20.44 -10.35
N THR A 42 4.40 -20.19 -10.77
CA THR A 42 3.86 -20.56 -12.10
C THR A 42 3.94 -19.41 -13.09
N ASP A 43 3.92 -18.17 -12.60
CA ASP A 43 3.88 -16.96 -13.41
C ASP A 43 4.91 -16.02 -12.79
N ASP A 44 5.98 -15.64 -13.51
CA ASP A 44 7.05 -14.74 -13.04
C ASP A 44 6.54 -13.34 -12.60
N LEU A 45 5.23 -13.16 -12.46
CA LEU A 45 4.56 -12.02 -11.88
C LEU A 45 4.46 -12.17 -10.36
N ALA A 46 5.25 -11.37 -9.65
CA ALA A 46 5.02 -11.15 -8.23
C ALA A 46 3.66 -10.46 -8.03
N GLU A 47 2.94 -10.81 -6.97
CA GLU A 47 1.74 -10.12 -6.50
C GLU A 47 2.01 -9.40 -5.19
N SER A 48 1.48 -8.18 -5.05
CA SER A 48 1.48 -7.41 -3.80
C SER A 48 0.11 -7.51 -3.15
N VAL A 49 0.06 -8.19 -2.00
CA VAL A 49 -1.16 -8.33 -1.19
C VAL A 49 -1.14 -7.28 -0.09
N TYR A 50 -2.16 -6.42 -0.06
CA TYR A 50 -2.35 -5.42 0.98
C TYR A 50 -3.12 -6.04 2.14
N VAL A 51 -2.51 -6.05 3.31
CA VAL A 51 -3.01 -6.68 4.52
C VAL A 51 -3.32 -5.62 5.57
N CYS A 52 -4.49 -5.71 6.18
CA CYS A 52 -4.90 -4.79 7.24
C CYS A 52 -4.02 -4.97 8.50
N PRO A 53 -3.46 -3.89 9.07
CA PRO A 53 -2.65 -3.99 10.29
C PRO A 53 -3.47 -4.36 11.53
N GLU A 54 -4.77 -4.04 11.54
CA GLU A 54 -5.66 -4.25 12.70
C GLU A 54 -6.18 -5.68 12.79
N CYS A 55 -6.69 -6.24 11.68
CA CYS A 55 -7.32 -7.56 11.66
C CYS A 55 -6.56 -8.61 10.85
N THR A 56 -5.45 -8.24 10.20
CA THR A 56 -4.63 -9.12 9.34
C THR A 56 -5.38 -9.70 8.13
N SER A 57 -6.53 -9.13 7.79
CA SER A 57 -7.31 -9.54 6.62
C SER A 57 -6.71 -9.01 5.32
N ASP A 58 -6.78 -9.79 4.24
CA ASP A 58 -6.38 -9.34 2.91
C ASP A 58 -7.42 -8.38 2.33
N VAL A 59 -6.97 -7.16 2.03
CA VAL A 59 -7.81 -6.05 1.59
C VAL A 59 -7.88 -6.01 0.07
N THR A 60 -6.74 -6.14 -0.59
CA THR A 60 -6.65 -6.17 -2.05
C THR A 60 -5.37 -6.87 -2.49
N ARG A 61 -5.40 -7.44 -3.69
CA ARG A 61 -4.25 -8.04 -4.35
C ARG A 61 -4.04 -7.30 -5.65
N ARG A 62 -2.80 -6.94 -5.91
CA ARG A 62 -2.42 -6.28 -7.16
C ARG A 62 -1.25 -7.04 -7.75
N PRO A 63 -1.15 -7.13 -9.08
CA PRO A 63 0.13 -7.48 -9.68
C PRO A 63 1.15 -6.49 -9.12
N ALA A 64 2.27 -7.01 -8.61
CA ALA A 64 3.40 -6.14 -8.34
C ALA A 64 3.72 -5.50 -9.69
N GLU A 65 3.73 -4.17 -9.72
CA GLU A 65 4.17 -3.45 -10.91
C GLU A 65 5.66 -3.80 -11.06
N SER A 66 5.93 -4.88 -11.81
CA SER A 66 7.24 -5.07 -12.41
C SER A 66 7.42 -3.83 -13.26
N LEU A 67 8.36 -2.98 -12.84
CA LEU A 67 8.80 -1.83 -13.59
C LEU A 67 9.13 -2.33 -15.00
N VAL A 68 8.21 -2.14 -15.94
CA VAL A 68 8.52 -2.29 -17.36
C VAL A 68 9.39 -1.09 -17.71
N GLU A 69 10.70 -1.29 -17.65
CA GLU A 69 11.72 -0.33 -18.16
C GLU A 69 11.59 -0.14 -19.67
#